data_AF-A0A3R7F8X6-F1
#
_entry.id   AF-A0A3R7F8X6-F1
#
_cell.length_a   1.000
_cell.length_b   1.000
_cell.length_c   1.000
_cell.angle_alpha   90.00
_cell.angle_beta   90.00
_cell.angle_gamma   90.00
#
_symmetry.space_group_name_H-M   'P 1'
#
loop_
_entity.id
_entity.type
_entity.pdbx_description
1 polymer ?
#
loop_
_entity_poly.entity_id
_entity_poly.type
_entity_poly.pdbx_seq_one_letter_code
_entity_poly.pdbx_strand_id
1 'polypeptide(L)'
;MNKGRKIVGIAEDTLGFILEVSKSNHPREFIGMLCADADVITDVFFLPGTISSDENAIIRLDMIPMGLGYVGSVHSHPHPAAMSPSEQDLLMFSKTGNCHIITFYPYAED
;
A
#
# COMPACT_ATOMS: atom_id res chain seq x y z
N MET A 1 -20.43 9.67 -6.44
CA MET A 1 -19.01 9.25 -6.32
C MET A 1 -18.16 10.46 -6.65
N ASN A 2 -17.61 11.14 -5.65
CA ASN A 2 -16.64 12.21 -5.92
C ASN A 2 -15.48 11.57 -6.69
N LYS A 3 -15.18 12.08 -7.88
CA LYS A 3 -13.90 11.78 -8.53
C LYS A 3 -12.85 12.27 -7.55
N GLY A 4 -12.26 11.36 -6.77
CA GLY A 4 -11.21 11.68 -5.81
C GLY A 4 -10.16 12.50 -6.53
N ARG A 5 -9.63 13.53 -5.85
CA ARG A 5 -8.53 14.32 -6.40
C ARG A 5 -7.45 13.36 -6.89
N LYS A 6 -6.91 13.65 -8.08
CA LYS A 6 -5.82 12.85 -8.64
C LYS A 6 -4.62 13.02 -7.72
N ILE A 7 -4.08 11.93 -7.19
CA ILE A 7 -2.82 11.96 -6.45
C ILE A 7 -1.71 12.36 -7.41
N VAL A 8 -0.92 13.36 -7.01
CA VAL A 8 0.17 13.92 -7.83
C VAL A 8 1.54 13.65 -7.24
N GLY A 9 1.62 13.21 -5.98
CA GLY A 9 2.89 12.90 -5.33
C GLY A 9 2.74 12.11 -4.03
N ILE A 10 3.89 11.73 -3.50
CA ILE A 10 4.08 11.13 -2.18
C ILE A 10 5.19 11.89 -1.47
N ALA A 11 5.03 12.15 -0.18
CA ALA A 11 6.08 12.76 0.62
C ALA A 11 7.27 11.81 0.73
N GLU A 12 8.49 12.37 0.65
CA GLU A 12 9.74 11.62 0.67
C GLU A 12 9.86 10.73 1.91
N ASP A 13 9.57 11.27 3.10
CA ASP A 13 9.58 10.52 4.35
C ASP A 13 8.61 9.32 4.34
N THR A 14 7.45 9.47 3.69
CA THR A 14 6.45 8.40 3.57
C THR A 14 6.92 7.32 2.61
N LEU A 15 7.55 7.69 1.50
CA LEU A 15 8.13 6.75 0.55
C LEU A 15 9.29 5.98 1.21
N GLY A 16 10.21 6.68 1.87
CA GLY A 16 11.31 6.06 2.62
C GLY A 16 10.78 5.11 3.70
N PHE A 17 9.74 5.50 4.44
CA PHE A 17 9.08 4.63 5.40
C PHE A 17 8.52 3.35 4.75
N ILE A 18 7.81 3.47 3.63
CA ILE A 18 7.27 2.33 2.89
C ILE A 18 8.40 1.37 2.49
N LEU A 19 9.49 1.89 1.94
CA LEU A 19 10.63 1.08 1.49
C LEU A 19 11.30 0.37 2.67
N GLU A 20 11.53 1.05 3.79
CA GLU A 20 12.13 0.45 4.98
C GLU A 20 11.23 -0.62 5.63
N VAL A 21 9.92 -0.41 5.65
CA VAL A 21 8.96 -1.43 6.11
C VAL A 21 8.96 -2.63 5.17
N SER A 22 9.09 -2.42 3.86
CA SER A 22 9.20 -3.49 2.86
C SER A 22 10.43 -4.34 3.10
N LYS A 23 11.60 -3.71 3.27
CA LYS A 23 12.86 -4.39 3.60
C LYS A 23 12.76 -5.16 4.91
N SER A 24 12.16 -4.56 5.93
CA SER A 24 12.04 -5.15 7.27
C SER A 24 11.09 -6.35 7.31
N ASN A 25 10.07 -6.39 6.44
CA ASN A 25 9.13 -7.51 6.36
C ASN A 25 9.58 -8.63 5.42
N HIS A 26 10.56 -8.39 4.55
CA HIS A 26 11.07 -9.39 3.63
C HIS A 26 11.47 -10.70 4.37
N PRO A 27 11.07 -11.89 3.88
CA PRO A 27 10.43 -12.17 2.59
C PRO A 27 8.89 -12.10 2.57
N ARG A 28 8.24 -11.64 3.65
CA ARG A 28 6.79 -11.51 3.72
C ARG A 28 6.31 -10.21 3.09
N GLU A 29 5.12 -10.26 2.52
CA GLU A 29 4.45 -9.07 1.99
C GLU A 29 3.82 -8.24 3.12
N PHE A 30 4.08 -6.95 3.17
CA PHE A 30 3.27 -6.05 4.00
C PHE A 30 2.13 -5.47 3.16
N ILE A 31 1.05 -5.03 3.82
CA ILE A 31 -0.02 -4.25 3.20
C ILE A 31 -0.49 -3.14 4.14
N GLY A 32 -0.84 -1.98 3.58
CA GLY A 32 -1.32 -0.82 4.31
C GLY A 32 -2.24 0.06 3.46
N MET A 33 -2.90 1.01 4.11
CA MET A 33 -3.78 1.99 3.47
C MET A 33 -3.05 3.31 3.29
N LEU A 34 -3.17 3.92 2.11
CA LEU A 34 -2.56 5.21 1.80
C LEU A 34 -3.46 6.35 2.24
N CYS A 35 -2.93 7.26 3.04
CA CYS A 35 -3.58 8.49 3.46
C CYS A 35 -2.93 9.69 2.76
N ALA A 36 -3.75 10.65 2.36
CA ALA A 36 -3.30 11.83 1.65
C ALA A 36 -3.84 13.10 2.27
N ASP A 37 -3.00 14.12 2.33
CA ASP A 37 -3.42 15.50 2.50
C ASP A 37 -3.55 16.14 1.11
N ALA A 38 -4.75 16.62 0.78
CA ALA A 38 -5.16 17.06 -0.54
C ALA A 38 -4.86 16.04 -1.67
N ASP A 39 -3.73 16.19 -2.37
CA ASP A 39 -3.29 15.39 -3.52
C ASP A 39 -1.91 14.75 -3.32
N VAL A 40 -1.35 14.84 -2.12
CA VAL A 40 -0.06 14.24 -1.74
C VAL A 40 -0.27 13.17 -0.68
N ILE A 41 0.26 11.97 -0.92
CA ILE A 41 0.30 10.90 0.08
C ILE A 41 1.28 11.29 1.17
N THR A 42 0.83 11.29 2.42
CA THR A 42 1.64 11.69 3.60
C THR A 42 1.80 10.57 4.61
N ASP A 43 0.92 9.58 4.63
CA ASP A 43 0.90 8.57 5.68
C ASP A 43 0.47 7.19 5.17
N VAL A 44 0.90 6.16 5.90
CA VAL A 44 0.45 4.78 5.72
C VAL A 44 -0.21 4.29 6.99
N PHE A 45 -1.45 3.82 6.87
CA PHE A 45 -2.20 3.26 7.98
C PHE A 45 -2.22 1.72 7.89
N PHE A 46 -1.70 1.05 8.91
CA PHE A 46 -1.75 -0.42 9.01
C PHE A 46 -3.03 -0.85 9.71
N LEU A 47 -3.84 -1.68 9.03
CA LEU A 47 -5.04 -2.21 9.66
C LEU A 47 -4.66 -3.30 10.67
N PRO A 48 -5.26 -3.28 11.88
CA PRO A 48 -5.18 -4.40 12.81
C PRO A 48 -5.62 -5.71 12.13
N GLY A 49 -5.04 -6.84 12.56
CA GLY A 49 -5.42 -8.15 12.04
C GLY A 49 -5.03 -8.40 10.58
N THR A 50 -4.19 -7.55 9.99
CA THR A 50 -3.53 -7.83 8.71
C THR A 50 -2.62 -9.04 8.85
N ILE A 51 -2.79 -10.02 7.96
CA ILE A 51 -1.99 -11.25 7.95
C ILE A 51 -1.09 -11.23 6.72
N SER A 52 0.21 -11.23 6.96
CA SER A 52 1.25 -11.28 5.94
C SER A 52 1.78 -12.71 5.81
N SER A 53 1.77 -13.26 4.59
CA SER A 53 2.43 -14.51 4.23
C SER A 53 3.50 -14.29 3.17
N ASP A 54 4.23 -15.35 2.81
CA ASP A 54 5.30 -15.30 1.81
C ASP A 54 4.77 -15.11 0.37
N GLU A 55 3.47 -15.33 0.16
CA GLU A 55 2.83 -15.27 -1.18
C GLU A 55 1.68 -14.26 -1.28
N ASN A 56 1.07 -13.89 -0.15
CA ASN A 56 -0.10 -13.00 -0.12
C ASN A 56 -0.20 -12.24 1.20
N ALA A 57 -0.73 -11.02 1.15
CA ALA A 57 -1.21 -10.29 2.32
C ALA A 57 -2.76 -10.23 2.37
N ILE A 58 -3.35 -10.58 3.51
CA ILE A 58 -4.80 -10.47 3.75
C ILE A 58 -5.06 -9.23 4.60
N ILE A 59 -5.78 -8.27 4.02
CA ILE A 59 -6.21 -7.05 4.69
C ILE A 59 -7.67 -7.16 5.18
N ARG A 60 -7.90 -6.73 6.43
CA ARG A 60 -9.23 -6.70 7.06
C ARG A 60 -9.88 -5.33 6.91
N LEU A 61 -10.49 -5.09 5.75
CA LEU A 61 -11.16 -3.81 5.44
C LEU A 61 -12.31 -3.47 6.41
N ASP A 62 -12.87 -4.46 7.09
CA ASP A 62 -13.85 -4.28 8.17
C ASP A 62 -13.25 -3.63 9.43
N MET A 63 -11.92 -3.60 9.56
CA MET A 63 -11.20 -2.96 10.66
C MET A 63 -10.76 -1.53 10.34
N ILE A 64 -11.21 -0.95 9.21
CA ILE A 64 -10.94 0.46 8.91
C ILE A 64 -11.61 1.35 9.96
N PRO A 65 -10.84 2.19 10.69
CA PRO A 65 -11.42 3.11 11.66
C PRO A 65 -12.41 4.07 11.00
N MET A 66 -13.53 4.35 11.68
CA MET A 66 -14.49 5.34 11.20
C MET A 66 -13.82 6.73 11.10
N GLY A 67 -14.00 7.38 9.95
CA GLY A 67 -13.43 8.69 9.68
C GLY A 67 -12.01 8.67 9.12
N LEU A 68 -11.39 7.50 8.93
CA LEU A 68 -10.11 7.40 8.21
C LEU A 68 -10.30 7.82 6.75
N GLY A 69 -9.64 8.90 6.35
CA GLY A 69 -9.52 9.30 4.95
C GLY A 69 -8.37 8.55 4.28
N TYR A 70 -8.70 7.59 3.41
CA TYR A 70 -7.71 6.88 2.60
C TYR A 70 -7.99 7.08 1.12
N VAL A 71 -6.94 7.03 0.32
CA VAL A 71 -6.99 7.21 -1.16
C VAL A 71 -6.66 5.93 -1.91
N GLY A 72 -6.17 4.92 -1.19
CA GLY A 72 -5.43 3.84 -1.81
C GLY A 72 -4.94 2.76 -0.87
N SER A 73 -4.14 1.87 -1.46
CA SER A 73 -3.41 0.83 -0.75
C SER A 73 -1.95 0.79 -1.17
N VAL A 74 -1.12 0.24 -0.30
CA VAL A 74 0.28 -0.06 -0.59
C VAL A 74 0.60 -1.48 -0.13
N HIS A 75 1.38 -2.20 -0.92
CA HIS A 75 1.94 -3.49 -0.52
C HIS A 75 3.32 -3.72 -1.12
N SER A 76 4.01 -4.74 -0.62
CA SER A 76 5.35 -5.13 -1.11
C SER A 76 5.35 -6.53 -1.67
N HIS A 77 6.04 -6.74 -2.79
CA HIS A 77 6.36 -8.06 -3.32
C HIS A 77 7.81 -8.46 -2.97
N PRO A 78 8.09 -9.73 -2.64
CA PRO A 78 9.44 -10.18 -2.26
C PRO A 78 10.35 -10.48 -3.45
N HIS A 79 9.83 -10.53 -4.68
CA HIS A 79 10.58 -10.91 -5.87
C HIS A 79 10.75 -9.75 -6.86
N PRO A 80 11.91 -9.64 -7.53
CA PRO A 80 12.17 -8.60 -8.52
C PRO A 80 11.34 -8.74 -9.80
N ALA A 81 10.80 -9.95 -10.09
CA ALA A 81 9.91 -10.18 -11.22
C ALA A 81 8.47 -9.67 -10.97
N ALA A 82 8.19 -9.13 -9.79
CA ALA A 82 6.85 -8.78 -9.33
C ALA A 82 6.49 -7.30 -9.59
N MET A 83 6.99 -6.74 -10.69
CA MET A 83 6.74 -5.35 -11.11
C MET A 83 5.29 -5.12 -11.57
N SER A 84 4.46 -6.16 -11.65
CA SER A 84 3.06 -6.10 -12.08
C SER A 84 2.14 -6.67 -11.00
N PRO A 85 0.92 -6.12 -10.86
CA PRO A 85 -0.07 -6.65 -9.93
C PRO A 85 -0.53 -8.05 -10.34
N SER A 86 -0.76 -8.90 -9.35
CA SER A 86 -1.48 -10.17 -9.46
C SER A 86 -2.99 -9.96 -9.65
N GLU A 87 -3.75 -11.02 -9.94
CA GLU A 87 -5.22 -10.95 -9.97
C GLU A 87 -5.81 -10.60 -8.60
N GLN A 88 -5.17 -11.06 -7.53
CA GLN A 88 -5.53 -10.77 -6.15
C GLN A 88 -5.35 -9.28 -5.85
N ASP A 89 -4.28 -8.66 -6.35
CA ASP A 89 -4.04 -7.22 -6.21
C ASP A 89 -5.13 -6.42 -6.92
N LEU A 90 -5.48 -6.78 -8.16
CA LEU A 90 -6.54 -6.11 -8.91
C LEU A 90 -7.90 -6.19 -8.19
N LEU A 91 -8.20 -7.34 -7.58
CA LEU A 91 -9.40 -7.49 -6.77
C LEU A 91 -9.35 -6.59 -5.53
N MET A 92 -8.20 -6.47 -4.88
CA MET A 92 -8.00 -5.59 -3.73
C MET A 92 -8.13 -4.11 -4.13
N PHE A 93 -7.58 -3.72 -5.27
CA PHE A 93 -7.66 -2.35 -5.81
C PHE A 93 -9.09 -1.90 -6.02
N SER A 94 -9.94 -2.79 -6.54
CA SER A 94 -11.37 -2.52 -6.72
C SER A 94 -12.11 -2.15 -5.43
N LYS A 95 -11.51 -2.42 -4.26
CA LYS A 95 -12.09 -2.21 -2.93
C LYS A 95 -11.40 -1.12 -2.10
N THR A 96 -10.25 -0.60 -2.53
CA THR A 96 -9.32 0.16 -1.65
C THR A 96 -8.93 1.55 -2.16
N GLY A 97 -9.76 2.16 -3.00
CA GLY A 97 -9.55 3.54 -3.47
C GLY A 97 -9.14 3.58 -4.94
N ASN A 98 -8.33 4.57 -5.32
CA ASN A 98 -7.96 4.82 -6.71
C ASN A 98 -6.46 5.05 -6.94
N CYS A 99 -5.64 4.93 -5.89
CA CYS A 99 -4.19 4.99 -5.97
C CYS A 99 -3.60 3.74 -5.31
N HIS A 100 -2.74 3.01 -6.01
CA HIS A 100 -2.16 1.77 -5.47
C HIS A 100 -0.66 1.78 -5.72
N ILE A 101 0.11 1.53 -4.66
CA ILE A 101 1.58 1.48 -4.72
C ILE A 101 2.02 0.04 -4.48
N ILE A 102 2.86 -0.48 -5.37
CA ILE A 102 3.55 -1.76 -5.17
C ILE A 102 5.03 -1.47 -5.08
N THR A 103 5.65 -1.88 -3.99
CA THR A 103 7.11 -1.92 -3.86
C THR A 103 7.60 -3.34 -4.09
N PHE A 104 8.83 -3.50 -4.58
CA PHE A 104 9.38 -4.81 -4.87
C PHE A 104 10.86 -4.86 -4.56
N TYR A 105 11.37 -6.06 -4.27
CA TYR A 105 12.80 -6.28 -4.00
C TYR A 105 13.66 -5.75 -5.17
N PRO A 106 14.73 -4.97 -4.92
CA PRO A 106 15.44 -4.78 -3.65
C PRO A 106 14.97 -3.60 -2.77
N TYR A 107 13.82 -2.98 -3.08
CA TYR A 107 13.28 -1.84 -2.34
C TYR A 107 14.25 -0.64 -2.31
N ALA A 108 14.95 -0.41 -3.42
CA ALA A 108 15.91 0.68 -3.54
C ALA A 108 15.25 1.97 -4.05
N GLU A 109 15.79 3.10 -3.61
CA GLU A 109 15.61 4.39 -4.25
C GLU A 109 16.67 4.45 -5.36
N ASP A 110 16.27 4.20 -6.60
CA ASP A 110 17.17 4.26 -7.76
C ASP A 110 17.62 5.69 -8.08
#